data_AF-A0A6N8GQ93-F1
#
_entry.id   AF-A0A6N8GQ93-F1
#
_cell.length_a   1.000
_cell.length_b   1.000
_cell.length_c   1.000
_cell.angle_alpha   90.00
_cell.angle_beta   90.00
_cell.angle_gamma   90.00
#
_symmetry.space_group_name_H-M   'P 1'
#
loop_
_entity.id
_entity.type
_entity.pdbx_description
1 polymer ?
#
loop_
_entity_poly.entity_id
_entity_poly.type
_entity_poly.pdbx_seq_one_letter_code
_entity_poly.pdbx_strand_id
1 'polypeptide(L)'
;MRIDAAVASMTEATIRSLHRLEPAEAADVAGQIISAASLAEALVGKSIDLLVDESGIKSTRLGRRLIQDSAESYHQTWDGRYGILRDAFGVQLAGNREAQRLNVVVDVRNAIVHGEGQLTSRQTKKLTNVLSMRRQINEVLESEVQGKKIVLSPTAGRCAIRVASDYALAFDAAIGKARLDLLT
;
A
#
# COMPACT_ATOMS: atom_id res chain seq x y z
N MET A 1 -23.00 15.93 1.65
CA MET A 1 -21.88 15.00 1.87
C MET A 1 -20.60 15.82 1.88
N ARG A 2 -20.07 16.17 3.06
CA ARG A 2 -18.80 16.89 3.17
C ARG A 2 -17.70 15.87 2.93
N ILE A 3 -17.04 15.94 1.78
CA ILE A 3 -15.79 15.22 1.56
C ILE A 3 -14.77 15.92 2.45
N ASP A 4 -14.25 15.23 3.47
CA ASP A 4 -13.33 15.79 4.44
C ASP A 4 -12.00 16.17 3.78
N ALA A 5 -11.69 17.47 3.79
CA ALA A 5 -10.65 18.06 2.94
C ALA A 5 -9.22 17.55 3.24
N ALA A 6 -8.94 17.09 4.46
CA ALA A 6 -7.58 16.70 4.87
C ALA A 6 -7.10 15.39 4.23
N VAL A 7 -7.90 14.31 4.30
CA VAL A 7 -7.56 13.00 3.69
C VAL A 7 -7.58 13.16 2.17
N ALA A 8 -8.60 13.83 1.63
CA ALA A 8 -8.68 14.12 0.20
C ALA A 8 -7.44 14.88 -0.30
N SER A 9 -6.93 15.86 0.46
CA SER A 9 -5.71 16.59 0.11
C SER A 9 -4.45 15.72 0.14
N MET A 10 -4.30 14.82 1.13
CA MET A 10 -3.19 13.87 1.18
C MET A 10 -3.22 12.87 0.03
N THR A 11 -4.41 12.37 -0.30
CA THR A 11 -4.65 11.48 -1.44
C THR A 11 -4.30 12.19 -2.74
N GLU A 12 -4.78 13.42 -2.93
CA GLU A 12 -4.45 14.24 -4.11
C GLU A 12 -2.95 14.49 -4.22
N ALA A 13 -2.28 14.86 -3.13
CA ALA A 13 -0.84 15.08 -3.12
C ALA A 13 -0.06 13.80 -3.46
N THR A 14 -0.53 12.64 -2.99
CA THR A 14 0.02 11.33 -3.33
C THR A 14 -0.14 11.03 -4.81
N ILE A 15 -1.34 11.21 -5.37
CA ILE A 15 -1.62 10.99 -6.81
C ILE A 15 -0.79 11.91 -7.69
N ARG A 16 -0.68 13.20 -7.33
CA ARG A 16 0.21 14.15 -8.05
C ARG A 16 1.67 13.73 -7.98
N SER A 17 2.11 13.11 -6.89
CA SER A 17 3.48 12.61 -6.76
C SER A 17 3.69 11.34 -7.56
N LEU A 18 2.69 10.44 -7.60
CA LEU A 18 2.67 9.25 -8.44
C LEU A 18 2.76 9.60 -9.94
N HIS A 19 1.98 10.57 -10.42
CA HIS A 19 2.06 11.02 -11.82
C HIS A 19 3.41 11.64 -12.19
N ARG A 20 4.11 12.26 -11.22
CA ARG A 20 5.47 12.77 -11.46
C ARG A 20 6.51 11.66 -11.64
N LEU A 21 6.17 10.41 -11.29
CA LEU A 21 7.00 9.24 -11.55
C LEU A 21 6.82 8.68 -12.97
N GLU A 22 5.94 9.23 -13.81
CA GLU A 22 5.84 8.86 -15.23
C GLU A 22 6.84 9.68 -16.06
N PRO A 23 8.06 9.20 -16.33
CA PRO A 23 8.95 9.81 -17.31
C PRO A 23 8.44 9.57 -18.73
N ALA A 24 8.93 10.39 -19.66
CA ALA A 24 8.74 10.20 -21.09
C ALA A 24 9.44 8.93 -21.63
N GLU A 25 10.46 8.40 -20.92
CA GLU A 25 11.23 7.23 -21.34
C GLU A 25 11.40 6.19 -20.20
N ALA A 26 11.36 4.91 -20.56
CA ALA A 26 11.30 3.75 -19.66
C ALA A 26 12.59 3.43 -18.87
N ALA A 27 13.44 4.42 -18.58
CA ALA A 27 14.82 4.17 -18.13
C ALA A 27 14.92 3.57 -16.71
N ASP A 28 13.95 3.81 -15.82
CA ASP A 28 13.98 3.30 -14.43
C ASP A 28 12.66 2.70 -13.95
N VAL A 29 12.29 1.56 -14.54
CA VAL A 29 11.07 0.80 -14.16
C VAL A 29 11.12 0.34 -12.70
N ALA A 30 12.29 -0.07 -12.21
CA ALA A 30 12.45 -0.55 -10.85
C ALA A 30 12.25 0.57 -9.82
N GLY A 31 12.86 1.73 -10.04
CA GLY A 31 12.69 2.92 -9.20
C GLY A 31 11.25 3.43 -9.18
N GLN A 32 10.53 3.33 -10.30
CA GLN A 32 9.09 3.64 -10.36
C GLN A 32 8.25 2.72 -9.47
N ILE A 33 8.46 1.39 -9.55
CA ILE A 33 7.75 0.42 -8.71
C ILE A 33 8.04 0.65 -7.23
N ILE A 34 9.31 0.87 -6.88
CA ILE A 34 9.72 1.17 -5.51
C ILE A 34 9.00 2.43 -5.01
N SER A 35 9.08 3.52 -5.78
CA SER A 35 8.53 4.81 -5.41
C SER A 35 7.00 4.77 -5.29
N ALA A 36 6.32 4.08 -6.22
CA ALA A 36 4.86 3.92 -6.17
C ALA A 36 4.39 3.19 -4.90
N ALA A 37 5.05 2.08 -4.55
CA ALA A 37 4.73 1.33 -3.32
C ALA A 37 5.03 2.15 -2.06
N SER A 38 6.15 2.88 -2.03
CA SER A 38 6.53 3.72 -0.89
C SER A 38 5.61 4.93 -0.70
N LEU A 39 5.14 5.55 -1.78
CA LEU A 39 4.16 6.65 -1.69
C LEU A 39 2.81 6.16 -1.14
N ALA A 40 2.33 5.01 -1.59
CA ALA A 40 1.12 4.40 -1.05
C ALA A 40 1.28 4.04 0.44
N GLU A 41 2.43 3.47 0.81
CA GLU A 41 2.75 3.16 2.21
C GLU A 41 2.76 4.42 3.09
N ALA A 42 3.36 5.51 2.60
CA ALA A 42 3.39 6.79 3.31
C ALA A 42 2.00 7.41 3.46
N LEU A 43 1.14 7.32 2.44
CA LEU A 43 -0.26 7.75 2.53
C LEU A 43 -1.00 7.02 3.66
N VAL A 44 -0.88 5.69 3.70
CA VAL A 44 -1.52 4.87 4.73
C VAL A 44 -0.99 5.22 6.13
N GLY A 45 0.33 5.31 6.28
CA GLY A 45 0.95 5.67 7.57
C GLY A 45 0.44 7.01 8.10
N LYS A 46 0.49 8.06 7.28
CA LYS A 46 0.00 9.38 7.68
C LYS A 46 -1.50 9.40 7.97
N SER A 47 -2.29 8.59 7.27
CA SER A 47 -3.75 8.52 7.49
C SER A 47 -4.09 7.81 8.81
N ILE A 48 -3.30 6.79 9.19
CA ILE A 48 -3.39 6.17 10.51
C ILE A 48 -3.04 7.19 11.59
N ASP A 49 -1.95 7.94 11.42
CA ASP A 49 -1.55 8.97 12.37
C ASP A 49 -2.66 10.02 12.57
N LEU A 50 -3.28 10.47 11.47
CA LEU A 50 -4.42 11.39 11.49
C LEU A 50 -5.62 10.81 12.25
N LEU A 51 -6.01 9.57 11.96
CA LEU A 51 -7.12 8.90 12.66
C LEU A 51 -6.85 8.73 14.15
N VAL A 52 -5.62 8.39 14.52
CA VAL A 52 -5.19 8.27 15.90
C VAL A 52 -5.29 9.62 16.62
N ASP A 53 -4.87 10.71 15.97
CA ASP A 53 -4.93 12.05 16.54
C ASP A 53 -6.38 12.53 16.72
N GLU A 54 -7.26 12.26 15.77
CA GLU A 54 -8.66 12.71 15.79
C GLU A 54 -9.56 11.87 16.71
N SER A 55 -9.28 10.58 16.86
CA SER A 55 -10.07 9.67 17.72
C SER A 55 -9.99 9.99 19.21
N GLY A 56 -9.05 10.84 19.64
CA GLY A 56 -8.81 11.12 21.05
C GLY A 56 -8.29 9.92 21.84
N ILE A 57 -7.95 8.79 21.21
CA ILE A 57 -7.46 7.57 21.89
C ILE A 57 -6.19 7.87 22.71
N LYS A 58 -5.35 8.81 22.25
CA LYS A 58 -4.16 9.30 22.96
C LYS A 58 -4.47 9.98 24.30
N SER A 59 -5.70 10.45 24.53
CA SER A 59 -6.10 11.10 25.79
C SER A 59 -6.12 10.13 26.98
N THR A 60 -6.34 8.84 26.73
CA THR A 60 -6.43 7.82 27.78
C THR A 60 -5.09 7.09 27.97
N ARG A 61 -4.80 6.65 29.21
CA ARG A 61 -3.59 5.86 29.51
C ARG A 61 -3.62 4.49 28.82
N LEU A 62 -4.80 3.89 28.71
CA LEU A 62 -5.02 2.63 28.00
C LEU A 62 -4.82 2.80 26.50
N GLY A 63 -5.42 3.82 25.89
CA GLY A 63 -5.29 4.11 24.46
C GLY A 63 -3.85 4.42 24.05
N ARG A 64 -3.10 5.17 24.87
CA ARG A 64 -1.66 5.35 24.66
C ARG A 64 -0.89 4.04 24.66
N ARG A 65 -1.16 3.14 25.61
CA ARG A 65 -0.50 1.84 25.69
C ARG A 65 -0.82 0.96 24.49
N LEU A 66 -2.08 0.90 24.08
CA LEU A 66 -2.52 0.16 22.89
C LEU A 66 -1.87 0.67 21.61
N ILE A 67 -1.75 2.00 21.46
CA ILE A 67 -1.03 2.60 20.33
C ILE A 67 0.45 2.23 20.41
N GLN A 68 1.08 2.30 21.59
CA GLN A 68 2.51 2.00 21.76
C GLN A 68 2.84 0.53 21.44
N ASP A 69 2.02 -0.39 21.95
CA ASP A 69 2.15 -1.83 21.72
C ASP A 69 1.86 -2.20 20.25
N SER A 70 1.01 -1.42 19.58
CA SER A 70 0.71 -1.60 18.15
C SER A 70 1.70 -0.86 17.23
N ALA A 71 2.34 0.22 17.69
CA ALA A 71 3.18 1.13 16.90
C ALA A 71 4.39 0.42 16.31
N GLU A 72 5.02 -0.48 17.06
CA GLU A 72 6.12 -1.28 16.53
C GLU A 72 5.69 -2.16 15.36
N SER A 73 4.43 -2.63 15.33
CA SER A 73 3.93 -3.53 14.29
C SER A 73 3.38 -2.79 13.06
N TYR A 74 2.58 -1.73 13.24
CA TYR A 74 1.93 -1.04 12.12
C TYR A 74 2.84 -0.08 11.36
N HIS A 75 3.93 0.42 11.95
CA HIS A 75 4.91 1.19 11.19
C HIS A 75 5.82 0.31 10.31
N GLN A 76 5.88 -1.01 10.56
CA GLN A 76 6.84 -1.90 9.92
C GLN A 76 6.25 -2.76 8.81
N THR A 77 4.95 -3.11 8.89
CA THR A 77 4.35 -4.09 7.97
C THR A 77 2.99 -3.66 7.44
N TRP A 78 2.66 -4.06 6.21
CA TRP A 78 1.33 -3.88 5.64
C TRP A 78 0.24 -4.60 6.45
N ASP A 79 0.53 -5.80 6.94
CA ASP A 79 -0.39 -6.55 7.81
C ASP A 79 -0.68 -5.78 9.10
N GLY A 80 0.32 -5.15 9.71
CA GLY A 80 0.14 -4.28 10.88
C GLY A 80 -0.71 -3.05 10.58
N ARG A 81 -0.50 -2.40 9.43
CA ARG A 81 -1.32 -1.25 8.98
C ARG A 81 -2.78 -1.62 8.77
N TYR A 82 -3.04 -2.74 8.11
CA TYR A 82 -4.41 -3.23 7.92
C TYR A 82 -5.04 -3.72 9.23
N GLY A 83 -4.24 -4.30 10.13
CA GLY A 83 -4.67 -4.68 11.47
C GLY A 83 -5.20 -3.48 12.24
N ILE A 84 -4.41 -2.42 12.39
CA ILE A 84 -4.85 -1.22 13.13
C ILE A 84 -6.06 -0.54 12.48
N LEU A 85 -6.06 -0.42 11.15
CA LEU A 85 -7.18 0.16 10.41
C LEU A 85 -8.49 -0.61 10.66
N ARG A 86 -8.44 -1.94 10.64
CA ARG A 86 -9.60 -2.79 10.91
C ARG A 86 -10.00 -2.76 12.39
N ASP A 87 -9.05 -2.99 13.27
CA ASP A 87 -9.32 -3.28 14.69
C ASP A 87 -9.63 -2.02 15.49
N ALA A 88 -8.97 -0.89 15.18
CA ALA A 88 -9.17 0.38 15.89
C ALA A 88 -10.19 1.30 15.19
N PHE A 89 -10.29 1.25 13.87
CA PHE A 89 -11.08 2.21 13.08
C PHE A 89 -12.15 1.57 12.20
N GLY A 90 -12.32 0.24 12.24
CA GLY A 90 -13.34 -0.46 11.44
C GLY A 90 -13.12 -0.42 9.92
N VAL A 91 -11.96 0.07 9.46
CA VAL A 91 -11.63 0.22 8.04
C VAL A 91 -11.19 -1.13 7.48
N GLN A 92 -12.07 -1.76 6.70
CA GLN A 92 -11.82 -3.06 6.08
C GLN A 92 -11.34 -2.89 4.63
N LEU A 93 -10.04 -3.09 4.41
CA LEU A 93 -9.43 -3.12 3.07
C LEU A 93 -9.11 -4.55 2.61
N ALA A 94 -9.15 -5.51 3.54
CA ALA A 94 -8.92 -6.91 3.20
C ALA A 94 -10.04 -7.42 2.28
N GLY A 95 -9.67 -7.94 1.11
CA GLY A 95 -10.61 -8.40 0.09
C GLY A 95 -10.97 -7.35 -0.97
N ASN A 96 -10.60 -6.08 -0.77
CA ASN A 96 -10.71 -5.06 -1.80
C ASN A 96 -9.73 -5.36 -2.96
N ARG A 97 -10.22 -5.23 -4.20
CA ARG A 97 -9.45 -5.55 -5.41
C ARG A 97 -8.22 -4.66 -5.56
N GLU A 98 -8.36 -3.37 -5.28
CA GLU A 98 -7.29 -2.38 -5.38
C GLU A 98 -6.19 -2.67 -4.34
N ALA A 99 -6.56 -3.04 -3.11
CA ALA A 99 -5.62 -3.47 -2.07
C ALA A 99 -4.86 -4.76 -2.45
N GLN A 100 -5.55 -5.74 -3.04
CA GLN A 100 -4.91 -6.96 -3.55
C GLN A 100 -3.91 -6.66 -4.67
N ARG A 101 -4.27 -5.78 -5.61
CA ARG A 101 -3.37 -5.35 -6.69
C ARG A 101 -2.16 -4.60 -6.14
N LEU A 102 -2.36 -3.72 -5.15
CA LEU A 102 -1.23 -3.02 -4.50
C LEU A 102 -0.29 -4.00 -3.80
N ASN A 103 -0.81 -5.04 -3.14
CA ASN A 103 0.04 -6.05 -2.50
C ASN A 103 0.99 -6.73 -3.49
N VAL A 104 0.55 -6.95 -4.75
CA VAL A 104 1.44 -7.47 -5.81
C VAL A 104 2.58 -6.48 -6.10
N VAL A 105 2.29 -5.17 -6.16
CA VAL A 105 3.31 -4.13 -6.35
C VAL A 105 4.30 -4.11 -5.18
N VAL A 106 3.81 -4.23 -3.95
CA VAL A 106 4.64 -4.31 -2.74
C VAL A 106 5.52 -5.56 -2.74
N ASP A 107 4.97 -6.71 -3.14
CA ASP A 107 5.72 -7.96 -3.25
C ASP A 107 6.87 -7.86 -4.27
N VAL A 108 6.62 -7.20 -5.39
CA VAL A 108 7.64 -6.95 -6.42
C VAL A 108 8.66 -5.93 -5.94
N ARG A 109 8.25 -4.86 -5.25
CA ARG A 109 9.18 -3.93 -4.58
C ARG A 109 10.09 -4.67 -3.61
N ASN A 110 9.55 -5.56 -2.79
CA ASN A 110 10.33 -6.33 -1.83
C ASN A 110 11.33 -7.26 -2.53
N ALA A 111 10.93 -7.88 -3.64
CA ALA A 111 11.83 -8.67 -4.47
C ALA A 111 12.96 -7.82 -5.09
N ILE A 112 12.66 -6.60 -5.56
CA ILE A 112 13.68 -5.68 -6.09
C ILE A 112 14.66 -5.24 -4.99
N VAL A 113 14.14 -4.75 -3.86
CA VAL A 113 14.95 -4.13 -2.79
C VAL A 113 15.72 -5.17 -1.97
N HIS A 114 15.13 -6.34 -1.70
CA HIS A 114 15.70 -7.31 -0.76
C HIS A 114 16.05 -8.66 -1.41
N GLY A 115 15.55 -8.94 -2.60
CA GLY A 115 15.75 -10.20 -3.32
C GLY A 115 16.65 -10.09 -4.54
N GLU A 116 17.30 -8.94 -4.77
CA GLU A 116 18.10 -8.68 -5.98
C GLU A 116 17.30 -8.93 -7.28
N GLY A 117 16.00 -8.60 -7.27
CA GLY A 117 15.07 -8.86 -8.37
C GLY A 117 14.54 -10.30 -8.44
N GLN A 118 14.81 -11.13 -7.42
CA GLN A 118 14.27 -12.47 -7.28
C GLN A 118 13.17 -12.53 -6.22
N LEU A 119 12.26 -13.49 -6.37
CA LEU A 119 11.30 -13.83 -5.32
C LEU A 119 12.06 -14.20 -4.03
N THR A 120 11.68 -13.56 -2.94
CA THR A 120 12.29 -13.74 -1.62
C THR A 120 12.04 -15.17 -1.09
N SER A 121 12.89 -15.63 -0.17
CA SER A 121 12.71 -16.95 0.47
C SER A 121 11.32 -17.11 1.12
N ARG A 122 10.75 -16.01 1.64
CA ARG A 122 9.39 -15.97 2.21
C ARG A 122 8.33 -16.21 1.13
N GLN A 123 8.49 -15.61 -0.04
CA GLN A 123 7.61 -15.77 -1.19
C GLN A 123 7.69 -17.19 -1.79
N THR A 124 8.89 -17.78 -1.86
CA THR A 124 9.08 -19.11 -2.46
C THR A 124 8.78 -20.29 -1.52
N LYS A 125 8.31 -20.06 -0.29
CA LYS A 125 8.13 -21.10 0.73
C LYS A 125 7.09 -22.18 0.35
N LYS A 126 6.12 -21.84 -0.50
CA LYS A 126 5.10 -22.77 -1.02
C LYS A 126 5.01 -22.66 -2.54
N LEU A 127 5.04 -23.79 -3.25
CA LEU A 127 4.97 -23.83 -4.72
C LEU A 127 3.67 -23.20 -5.26
N THR A 128 2.55 -23.42 -4.58
CA THR A 128 1.25 -22.81 -4.93
C THR A 128 1.31 -21.27 -4.87
N ASN A 129 2.05 -20.71 -3.91
CA ASN A 129 2.24 -19.26 -3.82
C ASN A 129 3.07 -18.74 -5.00
N VAL A 130 4.09 -19.48 -5.43
CA VAL A 130 4.93 -19.12 -6.59
C VAL A 130 4.09 -19.06 -7.87
N LEU A 131 3.23 -20.05 -8.12
CA LEU A 131 2.35 -20.07 -9.28
C LEU A 131 1.33 -18.94 -9.25
N SER A 132 0.71 -18.68 -8.09
CA SER A 132 -0.22 -17.56 -7.90
C SER A 132 0.46 -16.21 -8.14
N MET A 133 1.64 -15.99 -7.53
CA MET A 133 2.38 -14.75 -7.71
C MET A 133 2.79 -14.54 -9.16
N ARG A 134 3.22 -15.58 -9.88
CA ARG A 134 3.55 -15.46 -11.31
C ARG A 134 2.35 -14.96 -12.12
N ARG A 135 1.17 -15.53 -11.88
CA ARG A 135 -0.07 -15.10 -12.53
C ARG A 135 -0.42 -13.65 -12.16
N GLN A 136 -0.38 -13.31 -10.88
CA GLN A 136 -0.73 -11.98 -10.39
C GLN A 136 0.24 -10.89 -10.88
N ILE A 137 1.56 -11.16 -10.89
CA ILE A 137 2.57 -10.25 -11.41
C ILE A 137 2.34 -9.99 -12.91
N ASN A 138 1.99 -11.03 -13.67
CA ASN A 138 1.66 -10.88 -15.07
C ASN A 138 0.37 -10.07 -15.28
N GLU A 139 -0.70 -10.38 -14.55
CA GLU A 139 -1.98 -9.68 -14.65
C GLU A 139 -1.92 -8.21 -14.21
N VAL A 140 -1.10 -7.89 -13.20
CA VAL A 140 -1.07 -6.55 -12.58
C VAL A 140 0.03 -5.66 -13.19
N LEU A 141 1.21 -6.21 -13.45
CA LEU A 141 2.39 -5.45 -13.89
C LEU A 141 2.86 -5.80 -15.30
N GLU A 142 2.13 -6.68 -16.02
CA GLU A 142 2.50 -7.15 -17.36
C GLU A 142 3.92 -7.72 -17.41
N SER A 143 4.41 -8.22 -16.27
CA SER A 143 5.77 -8.71 -16.08
C SER A 143 5.80 -10.23 -15.96
N GLU A 144 6.97 -10.83 -16.16
CA GLU A 144 7.12 -12.28 -16.13
C GLU A 144 7.96 -12.74 -14.96
N VAL A 145 7.73 -13.98 -14.52
CA VAL A 145 8.60 -14.66 -13.55
C VAL A 145 9.25 -15.86 -14.24
N GLN A 146 10.58 -15.84 -14.33
CA GLN A 146 11.42 -16.89 -14.91
C GLN A 146 12.20 -17.60 -13.80
N GLY A 147 11.73 -18.79 -13.41
CA GLY A 147 12.22 -19.49 -12.22
C GLY A 147 11.90 -18.67 -10.96
N LYS A 148 12.92 -18.07 -10.35
CA LYS A 148 12.78 -17.13 -9.22
C LYS A 148 12.95 -15.66 -9.62
N LYS A 149 13.45 -15.38 -10.82
CA LYS A 149 13.77 -14.02 -11.27
C LYS A 149 12.52 -13.34 -11.83
N ILE A 150 12.30 -12.09 -11.44
CA ILE A 150 11.25 -11.25 -12.02
C ILE A 150 11.87 -10.49 -13.20
N VAL A 151 11.24 -10.60 -14.37
CA VAL A 151 11.59 -9.85 -15.58
C VAL A 151 10.55 -8.76 -15.74
N LEU A 152 10.94 -7.53 -15.43
CA LEU A 152 10.06 -6.36 -15.48
C LEU A 152 9.82 -5.93 -16.93
N SER A 153 8.55 -5.78 -17.29
CA SER A 153 8.17 -5.17 -18.58
C SER A 153 8.50 -3.67 -18.59
N PRO A 154 8.80 -3.07 -19.76
CA PRO A 154 8.91 -1.62 -19.91
C PRO A 154 7.67 -0.83 -19.44
N THR A 155 6.50 -1.47 -19.38
CA THR A 155 5.23 -0.87 -18.91
C THR A 155 4.99 -1.05 -17.41
N ALA A 156 5.77 -1.88 -16.72
CA ALA A 156 5.48 -2.30 -15.35
C ALA A 156 5.44 -1.14 -14.35
N GLY A 157 6.29 -0.13 -14.52
CA GLY A 157 6.31 1.04 -13.65
C GLY A 157 5.05 1.92 -13.82
N ARG A 158 4.56 2.13 -15.05
CA ARG A 158 3.26 2.77 -15.30
C ARG A 158 2.11 1.96 -14.70
N CYS A 159 2.16 0.63 -14.81
CA CYS A 159 1.17 -0.24 -14.18
C CYS A 159 1.18 -0.09 -12.64
N ALA A 160 2.36 -0.02 -12.01
CA ALA A 160 2.49 0.19 -10.57
C ALA A 160 1.96 1.56 -10.13
N ILE A 161 2.25 2.63 -10.87
CA ILE A 161 1.74 3.99 -10.64
C ILE A 161 0.21 4.02 -10.69
N ARG A 162 -0.39 3.40 -11.73
CA ARG A 162 -1.84 3.29 -11.86
C ARG A 162 -2.45 2.51 -10.69
N VAL A 163 -1.88 1.36 -10.34
CA VAL A 163 -2.36 0.53 -9.22
C VAL A 163 -2.28 1.30 -7.89
N ALA A 164 -1.19 2.02 -7.64
CA ALA A 164 -1.05 2.84 -6.44
C ALA A 164 -2.05 4.00 -6.41
N SER A 165 -2.37 4.59 -7.56
CA SER A 165 -3.36 5.66 -7.69
C SER A 165 -4.79 5.15 -7.46
N ASP A 166 -5.15 4.04 -8.10
CA ASP A 166 -6.43 3.35 -7.91
C ASP A 166 -6.63 3.00 -6.42
N TYR A 167 -5.59 2.47 -5.79
CA TYR A 167 -5.58 2.17 -4.37
C TYR A 167 -5.76 3.42 -3.51
N ALA A 168 -5.02 4.50 -3.78
CA ALA A 168 -5.09 5.73 -3.00
C ALA A 168 -6.53 6.29 -2.97
N LEU A 169 -7.23 6.26 -4.10
CA LEU A 169 -8.63 6.67 -4.20
C LEU A 169 -9.58 5.74 -3.43
N ALA A 170 -9.43 4.43 -3.58
CA ALA A 170 -10.24 3.46 -2.85
C ALA A 170 -10.02 3.56 -1.33
N PHE A 171 -8.77 3.78 -0.93
CA PHE A 171 -8.36 3.98 0.46
C PHE A 171 -8.96 5.27 1.04
N ASP A 172 -8.89 6.39 0.32
CA ASP A 172 -9.48 7.67 0.70
C ASP A 172 -10.98 7.54 0.98
N ALA A 173 -11.71 6.87 0.10
CA ALA A 173 -13.14 6.63 0.27
C ALA A 173 -13.44 5.79 1.54
N ALA A 174 -12.62 4.77 1.81
CA ALA A 174 -12.77 3.92 2.99
C ALA A 174 -12.47 4.69 4.30
N ILE A 175 -11.41 5.51 4.30
CA ILE A 175 -11.01 6.33 5.45
C ILE A 175 -12.01 7.45 5.71
N GLY A 176 -12.48 8.11 4.65
CA GLY A 176 -13.48 9.18 4.76
C GLY A 176 -14.75 8.71 5.48
N LYS A 177 -15.17 7.47 5.26
CA LYS A 177 -16.28 6.86 6.01
C LYS A 177 -15.96 6.73 7.50
N ALA A 178 -14.81 6.17 7.86
CA ALA A 178 -14.43 5.98 9.27
C ALA A 178 -14.25 7.30 10.02
N ARG A 179 -13.75 8.36 9.36
CA ARG A 179 -13.64 9.68 9.96
C ARG A 179 -14.99 10.32 10.27
N LEU A 180 -15.96 10.16 9.38
CA LEU A 180 -17.33 10.63 9.63
C LEU A 180 -17.92 9.95 10.88
N ASP A 181 -17.70 8.63 11.02
CA ASP A 181 -18.18 7.85 12.17
C ASP A 181 -17.52 8.28 13.50
N LEU A 182 -16.30 8.86 13.48
CA LEU A 182 -15.62 9.39 14.66
C LEU A 182 -16.15 10.77 15.12
N LEU A 183 -16.80 11.51 14.23
CA LEU A 183 -17.28 12.89 14.49
C LEU A 183 -18.77 12.94 14.89
N THR A 184 -19.50 11.84 14.74
CA THR A 184 -20.92 11.70 15.10
C THR A 184 -21.11 10.97 16.41
#